data_AF-A0A5C3QIR5-F1
#
_entry.id   AF-A0A5C3QIR5-F1
#
_cell.length_a   1.000
_cell.length_b   1.000
_cell.length_c   1.000
_cell.angle_alpha   90.00
_cell.angle_beta   90.00
_cell.angle_gamma   90.00
#
_symmetry.space_group_name_H-M   'P 1'
#
loop_
_entity.id
_entity.type
_entity.pdbx_description
1 polymer ?
#
loop_
_entity_poly.entity_id
_entity_poly.type
_entity_poly.pdbx_seq_one_letter_code
_entity_poly.pdbx_strand_id
1 'polypeptide(L)'
;MVRIIVSITSPTTIPVQRILATTLDSNGFDSKTLDARGPKKHLKRLAAPSSWMLDKLSGTYAPRPSPGPHKLRESLPLTIFLRNRLKYALNGTEVTKIVKQRLIKVDNKVRTDNTYPTGFMDVVTIEKSGEHFRILYDVKGRFTIHRITPEEATYKLLKVKQAALGNKGVPHIVTHDGRTIRYPDPAIKVYDTVKFDLEQNKIVDFVKFDTGNIVMITGGRNMGRAGTIVHREKHVGGFDIVHVKDSLDRTFATRISNIFVIGEGNKPWVSLPKGKGIKLTISEERDVRRKQRAADN
;
A
#
# COMPACT_ATOMS: atom_id res chain seq x y z
N MET A 1 0.82 -16.31 58.22
CA MET A 1 -0.01 -16.74 59.37
C MET A 1 -1.25 -15.86 59.37
N VAL A 2 -2.39 -16.44 59.01
CA VAL A 2 -3.66 -15.74 58.75
C VAL A 2 -4.38 -15.47 60.07
N ARG A 3 -4.87 -14.25 60.29
CA ARG A 3 -5.91 -13.96 61.28
C ARG A 3 -6.99 -13.11 60.61
N ILE A 4 -8.14 -13.72 60.38
CA ILE A 4 -9.37 -13.07 59.93
C ILE A 4 -10.24 -12.91 61.16
N ILE A 5 -10.53 -11.67 61.56
CA ILE A 5 -11.57 -11.34 62.55
C ILE A 5 -12.71 -10.70 61.75
N VAL A 6 -13.86 -11.35 61.71
CA VAL A 6 -15.09 -10.84 61.08
C VAL A 6 -15.97 -10.22 62.17
N SER A 7 -16.27 -8.93 62.04
CA SER A 7 -17.28 -8.23 62.83
C SER A 7 -18.29 -7.63 61.87
N ILE A 8 -19.56 -8.00 62.03
CA ILE A 8 -20.71 -7.62 61.22
C ILE A 8 -21.35 -6.37 61.82
N THR A 9 -21.38 -5.26 61.09
CA THR A 9 -22.40 -4.20 61.22
C THR A 9 -22.58 -3.47 59.87
N SER A 10 -23.84 -3.32 59.45
CA SER A 10 -24.30 -2.52 58.30
C SER A 10 -25.11 -1.31 58.82
N PRO A 11 -25.65 -0.41 57.98
CA PRO A 11 -25.11 0.24 56.76
C PRO A 11 -25.24 1.79 56.87
N THR A 12 -24.37 2.60 56.25
CA THR A 12 -24.71 3.97 55.78
C THR A 12 -23.54 4.66 55.07
N THR A 13 -23.83 5.08 53.83
CA THR A 13 -23.29 6.28 53.12
C THR A 13 -21.84 6.28 52.60
N ILE A 14 -21.73 6.76 51.34
CA ILE A 14 -20.56 7.23 50.56
C ILE A 14 -19.99 6.18 49.55
N PRO A 15 -20.03 6.46 48.22
CA PRO A 15 -19.40 5.60 47.23
C PRO A 15 -17.88 5.75 47.31
N VAL A 16 -17.23 4.66 47.68
CA VAL A 16 -15.77 4.50 47.74
C VAL A 16 -15.17 4.73 46.36
N GLN A 17 -14.34 5.77 46.23
CA GLN A 17 -13.38 5.90 45.14
C GLN A 17 -12.55 4.62 45.09
N ARG A 18 -12.55 3.99 43.92
CA ARG A 18 -11.74 2.82 43.59
C ARG A 18 -10.26 3.13 43.85
N ILE A 19 -9.74 2.69 44.98
CA ILE A 19 -8.31 2.73 45.29
C ILE A 19 -7.62 1.80 44.30
N LEU A 20 -6.97 2.38 43.29
CA LEU A 20 -6.00 1.70 42.45
C LEU A 20 -4.82 1.33 43.35
N ALA A 21 -4.64 0.04 43.60
CA ALA A 21 -3.43 -0.47 44.23
C ALA A 21 -2.25 -0.23 43.28
N THR A 22 -1.48 0.83 43.52
CA THR A 22 -0.14 1.01 42.98
C THR A 22 0.82 0.15 43.79
N THR A 23 1.28 -0.96 43.21
CA THR A 23 2.46 -1.67 43.70
C THR A 23 3.68 -0.80 43.43
N LEU A 24 4.26 -0.24 44.49
CA LEU A 24 5.53 0.49 44.44
C LEU A 24 6.68 -0.51 44.32
N ASP A 25 7.34 -0.55 43.17
CA ASP A 25 8.67 -1.14 43.06
C ASP A 25 9.68 -0.23 43.78
N SER A 26 10.62 -0.83 44.51
CA SER A 26 11.57 -0.18 45.45
C SER A 26 12.56 0.81 44.84
N ASN A 27 12.41 1.19 43.57
CA ASN A 27 13.33 2.06 42.85
C ASN A 27 12.72 3.40 42.40
N GLY A 28 11.61 3.84 42.99
CA GLY A 28 11.15 5.24 42.91
C GLY A 28 10.92 5.80 41.50
N PHE A 29 10.92 4.96 40.47
CA PHE A 29 10.56 5.34 39.10
C PHE A 29 9.09 5.03 38.91
N ASP A 30 8.33 6.11 38.88
CA ASP A 30 6.91 6.16 38.55
C ASP A 30 6.73 5.54 37.15
N SER A 31 6.52 4.23 37.09
CA SER A 31 6.14 3.51 35.87
C SER A 31 4.69 3.83 35.58
N LYS A 32 4.45 5.10 35.20
CA LYS A 32 3.26 5.45 34.42
C LYS A 32 3.31 4.59 33.18
N THR A 33 2.62 3.47 33.23
CA THR A 33 2.03 2.81 32.08
C THR A 33 1.27 3.91 31.37
N LEU A 34 1.93 4.54 30.40
CA LEU A 34 1.35 5.58 29.55
C LEU A 34 0.25 4.89 28.78
N ASP A 35 -0.95 4.89 29.35
CA ASP A 35 -2.17 4.44 28.69
C ASP A 35 -2.19 5.11 27.32
N ALA A 36 -2.16 4.30 26.26
CA ALA A 36 -2.16 4.80 24.90
C ALA A 36 -3.53 5.44 24.62
N ARG A 37 -3.63 6.75 24.83
CA ARG A 37 -4.87 7.53 24.64
C ARG A 37 -5.08 7.84 23.15
N GLY A 38 -5.75 6.94 22.44
CA GLY A 38 -6.32 7.20 21.11
C GLY A 38 -5.36 7.12 19.92
N PRO A 39 -5.82 7.52 18.71
CA PRO A 39 -5.06 7.35 17.47
C PRO A 39 -3.83 8.26 17.42
N LYS A 40 -2.68 7.67 17.12
CA LYS A 40 -1.41 8.40 16.96
C LYS A 40 -1.48 9.32 15.74
N LYS A 41 -1.33 10.63 15.96
CA LYS A 41 -1.31 11.66 14.89
C LYS A 41 0.06 11.87 14.25
N HIS A 42 1.13 11.48 14.93
CA HIS A 42 2.51 11.70 14.47
C HIS A 42 3.17 10.40 14.01
N LEU A 43 4.07 10.51 13.04
CA LEU A 43 4.94 9.43 12.58
C LEU A 43 6.40 9.86 12.71
N LYS A 44 7.19 9.12 13.49
CA LYS A 44 8.64 9.37 13.60
C LYS A 44 9.31 8.95 12.30
N ARG A 45 10.32 9.72 11.87
CA ARG A 45 10.99 9.49 10.59
C ARG A 45 11.69 8.14 10.51
N LEU A 46 12.35 7.72 11.59
CA LEU A 46 12.98 6.39 11.68
C LEU A 46 11.99 5.23 11.61
N ALA A 47 10.73 5.46 12.00
CA ALA A 47 9.66 4.47 11.97
C ALA A 47 8.86 4.49 10.66
N ALA A 48 9.20 5.40 9.73
CA ALA A 48 8.54 5.48 8.44
C ALA A 48 8.88 4.26 7.56
N PRO A 49 8.00 3.90 6.60
CA PRO A 49 8.31 2.85 5.62
C PRO A 49 9.61 3.12 4.88
N SER A 50 10.50 2.12 4.82
CA SER A 50 11.76 2.20 4.08
C SER A 50 11.57 2.42 2.58
N SER A 51 10.42 2.03 2.04
CA SER A 51 10.03 2.22 0.64
C SER A 51 9.93 3.70 0.24
N TRP A 52 9.79 4.63 1.19
CA TRP A 52 9.73 6.07 0.94
C TRP A 52 11.10 6.72 0.72
N MET A 53 12.19 6.04 1.09
CA MET A 53 13.56 6.56 1.00
C MET A 53 13.72 7.94 1.66
N LEU A 54 13.20 8.07 2.88
CA LEU A 54 13.50 9.24 3.71
C LEU A 54 14.90 9.09 4.30
N ASP A 55 15.65 10.19 4.28
CA ASP A 55 16.94 10.27 4.95
C ASP A 55 16.76 10.28 6.47
N LYS A 56 17.87 10.15 7.22
CA LYS A 56 17.82 10.08 8.68
C LYS A 56 17.93 11.45 9.36
N LEU A 57 18.49 12.46 8.69
CA LEU A 57 19.04 13.66 9.34
C LEU A 57 18.21 14.93 9.11
N SER A 58 17.35 15.00 8.09
CA SER A 58 16.53 16.18 7.75
C SER A 58 15.41 16.49 8.76
N GLY A 59 15.49 15.98 9.99
CA GLY A 59 14.57 16.25 11.11
C GLY A 59 13.94 15.00 11.73
N THR A 60 13.05 15.21 12.69
CA THR A 60 12.56 14.12 13.57
C THR A 60 11.33 13.37 13.05
N TYR A 61 10.47 14.03 12.25
CA TYR A 61 9.17 13.53 11.85
C TYR A 61 9.08 13.25 10.34
N ALA A 62 8.27 12.26 9.99
CA ALA A 62 7.89 12.00 8.60
C ALA A 62 6.44 12.45 8.36
N PRO A 63 6.06 12.75 7.09
CA PRO A 63 4.67 12.97 6.74
C PRO A 63 3.88 11.71 7.07
N ARG A 64 2.90 11.82 7.97
CA ARG A 64 1.97 10.72 8.26
C ARG A 64 0.87 10.76 7.20
N PRO A 65 0.66 9.68 6.43
CA PRO A 65 -0.43 9.65 5.47
C PRO A 65 -1.78 9.74 6.20
N SER A 66 -2.70 10.49 5.61
CA SER A 66 -4.10 10.52 6.04
C SER A 66 -4.73 9.13 5.89
N PRO A 67 -5.72 8.76 6.71
CA PRO A 67 -6.56 7.59 6.45
C PRO A 67 -7.24 7.75 5.08
N GLY A 68 -7.09 6.76 4.21
CA GLY A 68 -7.59 6.83 2.85
C GLY A 68 -7.64 5.45 2.18
N PRO A 69 -7.65 5.40 0.83
CA PRO A 69 -7.78 4.16 0.05
C PRO A 69 -6.78 3.06 0.43
N HIS A 70 -5.52 3.46 0.67
CA HIS A 70 -4.40 2.54 0.86
C HIS A 70 -3.88 2.56 2.30
N LYS A 71 -3.32 1.44 2.75
CA LYS A 71 -2.73 1.33 4.08
C LYS A 71 -1.44 2.15 4.18
N LEU A 72 -1.12 2.65 5.37
CA LEU A 72 0.07 3.48 5.64
C LEU A 72 1.39 2.91 5.11
N ARG A 73 1.61 1.59 5.24
CA ARG A 73 2.85 0.93 4.79
C ARG A 73 2.85 0.59 3.29
N GLU A 74 1.68 0.62 2.66
CA GLU A 74 1.43 0.28 1.26
C GLU A 74 1.07 1.53 0.43
N SER A 75 1.29 2.73 0.96
CA SER A 75 1.00 4.01 0.33
C SER A 75 2.21 4.94 0.32
N LEU A 76 2.22 5.92 -0.57
CA LEU A 76 3.13 7.04 -0.68
C LEU A 76 2.33 8.36 -0.49
N PRO A 77 2.64 9.18 0.52
CA PRO A 77 2.01 10.51 0.64
C PRO A 77 2.35 11.43 -0.54
N LEU A 78 1.38 12.25 -0.98
CA LEU A 78 1.61 13.26 -2.03
C LEU A 78 2.79 14.20 -1.72
N THR A 79 3.03 14.53 -0.46
CA THR A 79 4.19 15.32 -0.04
C THR A 79 5.52 14.66 -0.44
N ILE A 80 5.65 13.34 -0.28
CA ILE A 80 6.86 12.60 -0.66
C ILE A 80 6.95 12.45 -2.19
N PHE A 81 5.80 12.25 -2.85
CA PHE A 81 5.71 12.18 -4.30
C PHE A 81 6.24 13.47 -4.98
N LEU A 82 5.72 14.65 -4.59
CA LEU A 82 6.11 15.92 -5.20
C LEU A 82 7.53 16.37 -4.83
N ARG A 83 7.88 16.28 -3.53
CA ARG A 83 9.16 16.80 -3.03
C ARG A 83 10.33 15.86 -3.25
N ASN A 84 10.21 14.60 -2.83
CA ASN A 84 11.34 13.69 -2.79
C ASN A 84 11.57 12.97 -4.12
N ARG A 85 10.49 12.68 -4.86
CA ARG A 85 10.56 11.88 -6.09
C ARG A 85 10.57 12.72 -7.36
N LEU A 86 9.59 13.60 -7.56
CA LEU A 86 9.53 14.47 -8.75
C LEU A 86 10.40 15.73 -8.64
N LYS A 87 10.77 16.14 -7.42
CA LYS A 87 11.58 17.34 -7.16
C LYS A 87 10.95 18.66 -7.62
N TYR A 88 9.62 18.72 -7.70
CA TYR A 88 8.90 19.97 -8.02
C TYR A 88 8.77 20.93 -6.84
N ALA A 89 8.98 20.43 -5.64
CA ALA A 89 9.04 21.22 -4.42
C ALA A 89 10.31 20.88 -3.66
N LEU A 90 10.88 21.86 -2.98
CA LEU A 90 11.97 21.71 -2.02
C LEU A 90 11.42 21.54 -0.61
N ASN A 91 10.37 22.28 -0.27
CA ASN A 91 9.82 22.38 1.09
C ASN A 91 8.36 21.92 1.20
N GLY A 92 7.91 21.55 2.41
CA GLY A 92 6.51 21.14 2.64
C GLY A 92 5.49 22.26 2.41
N THR A 93 5.89 23.51 2.60
CA THR A 93 5.04 24.68 2.33
C THR A 93 4.75 24.83 0.84
N GLU A 94 5.74 24.56 -0.03
CA GLU A 94 5.58 24.61 -1.48
C GLU A 94 4.67 23.49 -1.98
N VAL A 95 4.82 22.27 -1.46
CA VAL A 95 3.88 21.16 -1.71
C VAL A 95 2.45 21.61 -1.40
N THR A 96 2.26 22.26 -0.25
CA THR A 96 0.94 22.75 0.17
C THR A 96 0.41 23.82 -0.80
N LYS A 97 1.26 24.72 -1.31
CA LYS A 97 0.87 25.71 -2.33
C LYS A 97 0.43 25.03 -3.64
N ILE A 98 1.22 24.07 -4.15
CA ILE A 98 0.91 23.34 -5.39
C ILE A 98 -0.44 22.60 -5.27
N VAL A 99 -0.61 21.87 -4.17
CA VAL A 99 -1.82 21.07 -3.94
C VAL A 99 -3.06 21.97 -3.75
N LYS A 100 -2.92 23.12 -3.08
CA LYS A 100 -4.03 24.08 -2.90
C LYS A 100 -4.47 24.78 -4.20
N GLN A 101 -3.59 24.86 -5.19
CA GLN A 101 -3.95 25.35 -6.54
C GLN A 101 -4.83 24.36 -7.32
N ARG A 102 -5.15 23.18 -6.76
CA ARG A 102 -6.03 22.16 -7.38
C ARG A 102 -5.48 21.57 -8.70
N LEU A 103 -4.18 21.69 -8.93
CA LEU A 103 -3.51 21.21 -10.15
C LEU A 103 -3.29 19.69 -10.19
N ILE A 104 -3.38 19.02 -9.04
CA ILE A 104 -3.08 17.60 -8.90
C ILE A 104 -4.38 16.81 -8.80
N LYS A 105 -4.55 15.88 -9.75
CA LYS A 105 -5.63 14.91 -9.76
C LYS A 105 -5.06 13.53 -9.43
N VAL A 106 -5.72 12.81 -8.54
CA VAL A 106 -5.49 11.39 -8.29
C VAL A 106 -6.76 10.65 -8.70
N ASP A 107 -6.65 9.68 -9.60
CA ASP A 107 -7.79 8.95 -10.16
C ASP A 107 -8.87 9.89 -10.73
N ASN A 108 -8.46 10.89 -11.53
CA ASN A 108 -9.31 11.96 -12.08
C ASN A 108 -10.04 12.85 -11.05
N LYS A 109 -9.77 12.69 -9.75
CA LYS A 109 -10.31 13.54 -8.69
C LYS A 109 -9.25 14.49 -8.16
N VAL A 110 -9.58 15.77 -8.09
CA VAL A 110 -8.70 16.79 -7.49
C VAL A 110 -8.51 16.47 -6.02
N ARG A 111 -7.24 16.40 -5.57
CA ARG A 111 -6.89 16.18 -4.16
C ARG A 111 -6.16 17.40 -3.62
N THR A 112 -6.69 17.97 -2.55
CA THR A 112 -6.13 19.14 -1.85
C THR A 112 -5.38 18.79 -0.55
N ASP A 113 -5.39 17.52 -0.16
CA ASP A 113 -4.64 17.02 1.01
C ASP A 113 -3.19 16.71 0.60
N ASN A 114 -2.22 17.35 1.25
CA ASN A 114 -0.80 17.14 1.01
C ASN A 114 -0.31 15.77 1.50
N THR A 115 -1.03 15.15 2.43
CA THR A 115 -0.71 13.83 3.02
C THR A 115 -1.63 12.72 2.50
N TYR A 116 -2.33 12.96 1.40
CA TYR A 116 -3.18 11.95 0.77
C TYR A 116 -2.36 10.68 0.42
N PRO A 117 -2.82 9.49 0.83
CA PRO A 117 -2.13 8.23 0.57
C PRO A 117 -2.39 7.78 -0.87
N THR A 118 -1.45 8.03 -1.78
CA THR A 118 -1.49 7.41 -3.10
C THR A 118 -0.84 6.03 -3.02
N GLY A 119 -1.40 5.02 -3.68
CA GLY A 119 -0.93 3.64 -3.53
C GLY A 119 -0.62 2.97 -4.85
N PHE A 120 -0.45 1.65 -4.77
CA PHE A 120 -0.21 0.82 -5.95
C PHE A 120 -1.34 0.96 -6.98
N MET A 121 -0.98 1.08 -8.26
CA MET A 121 -1.89 1.26 -9.42
C MET A 121 -2.68 2.58 -9.50
N ASP A 122 -2.54 3.49 -8.53
CA ASP A 122 -3.16 4.81 -8.64
C ASP A 122 -2.53 5.63 -9.77
N VAL A 123 -3.38 6.40 -10.46
CA VAL A 123 -2.97 7.33 -11.51
C VAL A 123 -2.96 8.75 -10.95
N VAL A 124 -1.82 9.43 -11.08
CA VAL A 124 -1.63 10.83 -10.68
C VAL A 124 -1.41 11.66 -11.94
N THR A 125 -2.29 12.63 -12.16
CA THR A 125 -2.27 13.54 -13.30
C THR A 125 -1.95 14.95 -12.83
N ILE A 126 -1.03 15.62 -13.50
CA ILE A 126 -0.71 17.04 -13.29
C ILE A 126 -1.14 17.80 -14.53
N GLU A 127 -2.21 18.58 -14.41
CA GLU A 127 -2.86 19.19 -15.59
C GLU A 127 -1.97 20.23 -16.27
N LYS A 128 -1.26 21.03 -15.47
CA LYS A 128 -0.44 22.13 -15.99
C LYS A 128 0.75 21.67 -16.82
N SER A 129 1.31 20.50 -16.52
CA SER A 129 2.43 19.91 -17.26
C SER A 129 1.98 18.87 -18.27
N GLY A 130 0.71 18.44 -18.24
CA GLY A 130 0.22 17.34 -19.07
C GLY A 130 0.87 15.99 -18.76
N GLU A 131 1.57 15.86 -17.63
CA GLU A 131 2.25 14.61 -17.25
C GLU A 131 1.30 13.71 -16.44
N HIS A 132 1.24 12.44 -16.84
CA HIS A 132 0.51 11.39 -16.16
C HIS A 132 1.47 10.36 -15.58
N PHE A 133 1.19 9.93 -14.36
CA PHE A 133 2.02 8.99 -13.63
C PHE A 133 1.19 7.85 -13.08
N ARG A 134 1.72 6.62 -13.15
CA ARG A 134 1.21 5.48 -12.39
C ARG A 134 2.20 5.09 -11.31
N ILE A 135 1.68 4.82 -10.12
CA ILE A 135 2.50 4.37 -9.00
C ILE A 135 2.62 2.86 -9.04
N LEU A 136 3.84 2.37 -9.26
CA LEU A 136 4.16 0.95 -9.31
C LEU A 136 5.25 0.62 -8.29
N TYR A 137 5.52 -0.67 -8.11
CA TYR A 137 6.69 -1.12 -7.35
C TYR A 137 7.87 -1.33 -8.29
N ASP A 138 9.04 -0.91 -7.83
CA ASP A 138 10.33 -1.32 -8.35
C ASP A 138 10.75 -2.65 -7.72
N VAL A 139 11.62 -3.39 -8.40
CA VAL A 139 12.16 -4.70 -8.03
C VAL A 139 12.87 -4.71 -6.66
N LYS A 140 13.32 -3.54 -6.22
CA LYS A 140 13.90 -3.31 -4.88
C LYS A 140 12.86 -3.11 -3.78
N GLY A 141 11.57 -3.21 -4.09
CA GLY A 141 10.48 -2.98 -3.13
C GLY A 141 10.28 -1.50 -2.79
N ARG A 142 10.52 -0.61 -3.75
CA ARG A 142 10.31 0.84 -3.59
C ARG A 142 9.16 1.26 -4.46
N PHE A 143 8.45 2.34 -4.10
CA PHE A 143 7.53 2.94 -5.06
C PHE A 143 8.34 3.54 -6.22
N THR A 144 7.89 3.35 -7.44
CA THR A 144 8.42 4.01 -8.62
C THR A 144 7.30 4.81 -9.28
N ILE A 145 7.66 6.01 -9.73
CA ILE A 145 6.75 6.88 -10.45
C ILE A 145 6.99 6.58 -11.92
N HIS A 146 6.07 5.86 -12.53
CA HIS A 146 6.15 5.49 -13.94
C HIS A 146 5.38 6.52 -14.75
N ARG A 147 6.03 7.17 -15.72
CA ARG A 147 5.36 8.07 -16.67
C ARG A 147 4.55 7.22 -17.65
N ILE A 148 3.30 7.60 -17.86
CA ILE A 148 2.36 6.89 -18.73
C ILE A 148 1.79 7.84 -19.79
N THR A 149 1.23 7.27 -20.85
CA THR A 149 0.49 8.02 -21.87
C THR A 149 -0.88 8.46 -21.33
N PRO A 150 -1.49 9.51 -21.91
CA PRO A 150 -2.84 9.94 -21.52
C PRO A 150 -3.90 8.84 -21.71
N GLU A 151 -3.77 8.01 -22.76
CA GLU A 151 -4.68 6.89 -23.00
C GLU A 151 -4.63 5.86 -21.86
N GLU A 152 -3.43 5.51 -21.40
CA GLU A 152 -3.26 4.58 -20.28
C GLU A 152 -3.73 5.18 -18.95
N ALA A 153 -3.71 6.51 -18.82
CA ALA A 153 -4.16 7.23 -17.63
C ALA A 153 -5.68 7.20 -17.41
N THR A 154 -6.46 6.90 -18.45
CA THR A 154 -7.93 6.81 -18.38
C THR A 154 -8.41 5.63 -17.53
N TYR A 155 -7.61 4.56 -17.43
CA TYR A 155 -7.98 3.37 -16.67
C TYR A 155 -6.97 3.06 -15.58
N LYS A 156 -7.38 2.18 -14.65
CA LYS A 156 -6.47 1.54 -13.70
C LYS A 156 -6.91 0.13 -13.38
N LEU A 157 -5.99 -0.66 -12.82
CA LEU A 157 -6.26 -2.03 -12.43
C LEU A 157 -6.63 -2.10 -10.96
N LEU A 158 -7.68 -2.88 -10.66
CA LEU A 158 -8.23 -3.06 -9.33
C LEU A 158 -8.32 -4.55 -8.99
N LYS A 159 -7.46 -5.01 -8.08
CA LYS A 159 -7.62 -6.34 -7.48
C LYS A 159 -8.87 -6.40 -6.59
N VAL A 160 -9.68 -7.43 -6.76
CA VAL A 160 -10.86 -7.73 -5.95
C VAL A 160 -10.40 -8.39 -4.65
N LYS A 161 -10.80 -7.80 -3.52
CA LYS A 161 -10.48 -8.29 -2.18
C LYS A 161 -11.62 -9.11 -1.59
N GLN A 162 -12.86 -8.73 -1.87
CA GLN A 162 -14.05 -9.41 -1.39
C GLN A 162 -15.18 -9.24 -2.40
N ALA A 163 -15.98 -10.30 -2.56
CA ALA A 163 -17.26 -10.24 -3.26
C ALA A 163 -18.34 -10.61 -2.24
N ALA A 164 -19.41 -9.82 -2.16
CA ALA A 164 -20.49 -10.02 -1.20
C ALA A 164 -21.84 -9.57 -1.78
N LEU A 165 -22.93 -10.08 -1.20
CA LEU A 165 -24.29 -9.60 -1.45
C LEU A 165 -24.63 -8.53 -0.42
N GLY A 166 -25.10 -7.38 -0.89
CA GLY A 166 -25.57 -6.29 -0.05
C GLY A 166 -27.07 -6.39 0.25
N ASN A 167 -27.60 -5.34 0.87
CA ASN A 167 -29.04 -5.23 1.11
C ASN A 167 -29.82 -5.39 -0.20
N LYS A 168 -30.98 -6.05 -0.11
CA LYS A 168 -31.85 -6.38 -1.25
C LYS A 168 -31.19 -7.32 -2.27
N GLY A 169 -30.19 -8.10 -1.86
CA GLY A 169 -29.54 -9.08 -2.73
C GLY A 169 -28.65 -8.46 -3.82
N VAL A 170 -28.26 -7.19 -3.69
CA VAL A 170 -27.43 -6.52 -4.69
C VAL A 170 -25.97 -6.99 -4.61
N PRO A 171 -25.41 -7.64 -5.63
CA PRO A 171 -24.01 -8.07 -5.61
C PRO A 171 -23.08 -6.86 -5.68
N HIS A 172 -22.03 -6.88 -4.87
CA HIS A 172 -20.98 -5.87 -4.89
C HIS A 172 -19.60 -6.49 -4.63
N ILE A 173 -18.58 -5.89 -5.24
CA ILE A 173 -17.18 -6.21 -4.99
C ILE A 173 -16.50 -5.06 -4.27
N VAL A 174 -15.56 -5.42 -3.39
CA VAL A 174 -14.66 -4.48 -2.70
C VAL A 174 -13.26 -4.69 -3.24
N THR A 175 -12.64 -3.61 -3.70
CA THR A 175 -11.30 -3.61 -4.29
C THR A 175 -10.22 -3.27 -3.27
N HIS A 176 -8.96 -3.49 -3.64
CA HIS A 176 -7.81 -3.23 -2.77
C HIS A 176 -7.62 -1.74 -2.39
N ASP A 177 -8.08 -0.81 -3.23
CA ASP A 177 -8.09 0.64 -2.97
C ASP A 177 -9.37 1.10 -2.22
N GLY A 178 -10.18 0.16 -1.73
CA GLY A 178 -11.36 0.46 -0.93
C GLY A 178 -12.55 1.00 -1.71
N ARG A 179 -12.58 0.85 -3.04
CA ARG A 179 -13.80 1.12 -3.82
C ARG A 179 -14.78 -0.05 -3.69
N THR A 180 -16.06 0.29 -3.73
CA THR A 180 -17.15 -0.70 -3.81
C THR A 180 -17.87 -0.53 -5.13
N ILE A 181 -17.85 -1.56 -5.97
CA ILE A 181 -18.51 -1.55 -7.28
C ILE A 181 -19.73 -2.47 -7.20
N ARG A 182 -20.90 -1.94 -7.57
CA ARG A 182 -22.18 -2.67 -7.56
C ARG A 182 -22.43 -3.30 -8.92
N TYR A 183 -23.18 -4.41 -8.93
CA TYR A 183 -23.51 -5.17 -10.13
C TYR A 183 -22.27 -5.55 -10.97
N PRO A 184 -21.25 -6.18 -10.37
CA PRO A 184 -20.16 -6.77 -11.14
C PRO A 184 -20.67 -7.96 -11.96
N ASP A 185 -19.92 -8.33 -13.01
CA ASP A 185 -20.15 -9.57 -13.74
C ASP A 185 -20.05 -10.77 -12.76
N PRO A 186 -21.00 -11.73 -12.78
CA PRO A 186 -20.98 -12.92 -11.93
C PRO A 186 -19.71 -13.78 -12.06
N ALA A 187 -18.98 -13.68 -13.17
CA ALA A 187 -17.73 -14.40 -13.39
C ALA A 187 -16.56 -13.85 -12.56
N ILE A 188 -16.65 -12.63 -12.03
CA ILE A 188 -15.60 -11.98 -11.24
C ILE A 188 -15.55 -12.59 -9.83
N LYS A 189 -14.40 -13.14 -9.47
CA LYS A 189 -14.15 -13.77 -8.17
C LYS A 189 -13.12 -12.99 -7.35
N VAL A 190 -12.96 -13.40 -6.09
CA VAL A 190 -11.94 -12.85 -5.20
C VAL A 190 -10.55 -13.17 -5.75
N TYR A 191 -9.63 -12.20 -5.65
CA TYR A 191 -8.26 -12.20 -6.18
C TYR A 191 -8.11 -11.92 -7.68
N ASP A 192 -9.21 -11.86 -8.43
CA ASP A 192 -9.20 -11.40 -9.81
C ASP A 192 -8.86 -9.90 -9.88
N THR A 193 -8.42 -9.45 -11.05
CA THR A 193 -8.16 -8.04 -11.31
C THR A 193 -9.13 -7.50 -12.33
N VAL A 194 -9.69 -6.34 -12.02
CA VAL A 194 -10.65 -5.63 -12.86
C VAL A 194 -9.99 -4.40 -13.48
N LYS A 195 -10.17 -4.20 -14.78
CA LYS A 195 -9.83 -2.95 -15.49
C LYS A 195 -10.97 -1.97 -15.30
N PHE A 196 -10.66 -0.91 -14.57
CA PHE A 196 -11.61 0.12 -14.17
C PHE A 196 -11.36 1.40 -14.95
N ASP A 197 -12.39 1.92 -15.61
CA ASP A 197 -12.37 3.23 -16.26
C ASP A 197 -12.60 4.33 -15.21
N LEU A 198 -11.66 5.27 -15.11
CA LEU A 198 -11.70 6.36 -14.16
C LEU A 198 -12.69 7.47 -14.55
N GLU A 199 -13.05 7.57 -15.83
CA GLU A 199 -14.00 8.57 -16.32
C GLU A 199 -15.44 8.11 -16.08
N GLN A 200 -15.82 6.98 -16.65
CA GLN A 200 -17.17 6.45 -16.51
C GLN A 200 -17.43 5.80 -15.15
N ASN A 201 -16.38 5.52 -14.38
CA ASN A 201 -16.44 4.80 -13.11
C ASN A 201 -17.10 3.41 -13.22
N LYS A 202 -16.84 2.70 -14.33
CA LYS A 202 -17.37 1.37 -14.64
C LYS A 202 -16.24 0.38 -14.90
N ILE A 203 -16.59 -0.90 -14.82
CA ILE A 203 -15.72 -2.00 -15.20
C ILE A 203 -15.74 -2.12 -16.72
N VAL A 204 -14.56 -2.12 -17.34
CA VAL A 204 -14.41 -2.33 -18.79
C VAL A 204 -14.18 -3.80 -19.08
N ASP A 205 -13.24 -4.40 -18.34
CA ASP A 205 -12.78 -5.77 -18.56
C ASP A 205 -12.24 -6.36 -17.25
N PHE A 206 -12.03 -7.67 -17.17
CA PHE A 206 -11.45 -8.33 -15.99
C PHE A 206 -10.57 -9.52 -16.38
N VAL A 207 -9.51 -9.76 -15.60
CA VAL A 207 -8.63 -10.93 -15.71
C VAL A 207 -8.87 -11.85 -14.52
N LYS A 208 -9.11 -13.12 -14.82
CA LYS A 208 -9.21 -14.18 -13.81
C LYS A 208 -7.84 -14.49 -13.21
N PHE A 209 -7.83 -14.76 -11.90
CA PHE A 209 -6.67 -15.28 -11.20
C PHE A 209 -6.51 -16.77 -11.51
N ASP A 210 -5.83 -17.06 -12.61
CA ASP A 210 -5.55 -18.41 -13.09
C ASP A 210 -4.07 -18.57 -13.49
N THR A 211 -3.65 -19.82 -13.65
CA THR A 211 -2.33 -20.20 -14.16
C THR A 211 -2.08 -19.62 -15.56
N GLY A 212 -0.83 -19.29 -15.85
CA GLY A 212 -0.42 -18.68 -17.12
C GLY A 212 -0.54 -17.15 -17.18
N ASN A 213 -1.32 -16.52 -16.30
CA ASN A 213 -1.46 -15.06 -16.30
C ASN A 213 -0.28 -14.35 -15.64
N ILE A 214 0.05 -13.16 -16.17
CA ILE A 214 1.12 -12.32 -15.66
C ILE A 214 0.69 -11.57 -14.40
N VAL A 215 1.57 -11.60 -13.41
CA VAL A 215 1.37 -11.00 -12.09
C VAL A 215 2.52 -10.09 -11.70
N MET A 216 2.21 -9.14 -10.83
CA MET A 216 3.19 -8.36 -10.07
C MET A 216 3.01 -8.63 -8.58
N ILE A 217 4.12 -8.73 -7.87
CA ILE A 217 4.12 -8.92 -6.41
C ILE A 217 4.05 -7.58 -5.70
N THR A 218 3.05 -7.41 -4.84
CA THR A 218 2.81 -6.16 -4.09
C THR A 218 3.41 -6.15 -2.69
N GLY A 219 3.88 -7.29 -2.17
CA GLY A 219 4.39 -7.37 -0.79
C GLY A 219 5.33 -8.53 -0.51
N GLY A 220 6.06 -8.43 0.61
CA GLY A 220 7.04 -9.42 1.05
C GLY A 220 8.42 -9.26 0.38
N ARG A 221 9.26 -10.29 0.46
CA ARG A 221 10.66 -10.26 -0.04
C ARG A 221 10.76 -10.12 -1.57
N ASN A 222 9.75 -10.59 -2.29
CA ASN A 222 9.69 -10.60 -3.75
C ASN A 222 8.92 -9.40 -4.33
N MET A 223 8.65 -8.36 -3.53
CA MET A 223 7.90 -7.17 -3.94
C MET A 223 8.52 -6.47 -5.17
N GLY A 224 7.67 -6.05 -6.10
CA GLY A 224 8.03 -5.41 -7.36
C GLY A 224 8.54 -6.36 -8.44
N ARG A 225 8.60 -7.67 -8.18
CA ARG A 225 8.87 -8.67 -9.21
C ARG A 225 7.63 -8.93 -10.05
N ALA A 226 7.83 -9.18 -11.34
CA ALA A 226 6.78 -9.62 -12.25
C ALA A 226 7.10 -11.02 -12.79
N GLY A 227 6.07 -11.76 -13.19
CA GLY A 227 6.21 -13.11 -13.74
C GLY A 227 4.86 -13.75 -14.00
N THR A 228 4.84 -14.96 -14.55
CA THR A 228 3.62 -15.73 -14.80
C THR A 228 3.34 -16.71 -13.67
N ILE A 229 2.06 -16.93 -13.38
CA ILE A 229 1.65 -17.95 -12.40
C ILE A 229 1.88 -19.33 -13.02
N VAL A 230 2.66 -20.18 -12.35
CA VAL A 230 2.85 -21.58 -12.76
C VAL A 230 1.86 -22.49 -12.06
N HIS A 231 1.85 -22.42 -10.73
CA HIS A 231 1.08 -23.33 -9.90
C HIS A 231 0.56 -22.61 -8.66
N ARG A 232 -0.67 -22.94 -8.26
CA ARG A 232 -1.28 -22.51 -6.99
C ARG A 232 -1.41 -23.71 -6.06
N GLU A 233 -0.71 -23.67 -4.94
CA GLU A 233 -0.80 -24.66 -3.87
C GLU A 233 -1.85 -24.22 -2.84
N LYS A 234 -2.94 -24.97 -2.78
CA LYS A 234 -4.05 -24.70 -1.87
C LYS A 234 -3.84 -25.41 -0.55
N HIS A 235 -3.82 -24.65 0.54
CA HIS A 235 -3.67 -25.18 1.89
C HIS A 235 -4.96 -24.98 2.66
N VAL A 236 -5.67 -26.06 2.97
CA VAL A 236 -6.93 -25.99 3.72
C VAL A 236 -6.64 -25.53 5.15
N GLY A 237 -7.26 -24.42 5.58
CA GLY A 237 -7.00 -23.81 6.88
C GLY A 237 -5.71 -22.98 6.97
N GLY A 238 -4.92 -22.93 5.89
CA GLY A 238 -3.66 -22.19 5.82
C GLY A 238 -3.70 -21.03 4.81
N PHE A 239 -2.52 -20.46 4.57
CA PHE A 239 -2.35 -19.48 3.50
C PHE A 239 -2.01 -20.19 2.20
N ASP A 240 -2.79 -19.92 1.15
CA ASP A 240 -2.46 -20.39 -0.19
C ASP A 240 -1.13 -19.79 -0.68
N ILE A 241 -0.29 -20.67 -1.23
CA ILE A 241 1.02 -20.33 -1.77
C ILE A 241 0.92 -20.42 -3.29
N VAL A 242 1.57 -19.50 -3.97
CA VAL A 242 1.55 -19.43 -5.44
C VAL A 242 2.97 -19.35 -5.93
N HIS A 243 3.30 -20.23 -6.86
CA HIS A 243 4.58 -20.29 -7.55
C HIS A 243 4.50 -19.45 -8.81
N VAL A 244 5.42 -18.49 -8.90
CA VAL A 244 5.54 -17.54 -10.01
C VAL A 244 6.88 -17.76 -10.69
N LYS A 245 6.88 -17.71 -12.01
CA LYS A 245 8.07 -17.83 -12.86
C LYS A 245 8.32 -16.50 -13.56
N ASP A 246 9.51 -15.96 -13.38
CA ASP A 246 9.95 -14.74 -14.04
C ASP A 246 10.29 -15.01 -15.53
N SER A 247 10.49 -13.95 -16.30
CA SER A 247 10.89 -14.05 -17.72
C SER A 247 12.29 -14.64 -17.94
N LEU A 248 13.16 -14.60 -16.92
CA LEU A 248 14.47 -15.30 -16.91
C LEU A 248 14.38 -16.73 -16.33
N ASP A 249 13.19 -17.33 -16.37
CA ASP A 249 12.88 -18.66 -15.83
C ASP A 249 13.16 -18.86 -14.34
N ARG A 250 13.43 -17.79 -13.58
CA ARG A 250 13.63 -17.82 -12.13
C ARG A 250 12.29 -18.02 -11.43
N THR A 251 12.15 -19.11 -10.71
CA THR A 251 10.95 -19.41 -9.92
C THR A 251 11.04 -18.86 -8.51
N PHE A 252 9.92 -18.37 -7.98
CA PHE A 252 9.79 -17.96 -6.58
C PHE A 252 8.35 -18.12 -6.11
N ALA A 253 8.15 -18.19 -4.80
CA ALA A 253 6.83 -18.37 -4.20
C ALA A 253 6.42 -17.14 -3.38
N THR A 254 5.11 -16.86 -3.34
CA THR A 254 4.51 -15.82 -2.48
C THR A 254 3.12 -16.24 -2.01
N ARG A 255 2.62 -15.58 -0.96
CA ARG A 255 1.22 -15.75 -0.52
C ARG A 255 0.27 -15.12 -1.52
N ILE A 256 -0.91 -15.71 -1.69
CA ILE A 256 -1.99 -15.21 -2.58
C ILE A 256 -2.39 -13.74 -2.32
N SER A 257 -2.25 -13.27 -1.08
CA SER A 257 -2.54 -11.88 -0.71
C SER A 257 -1.66 -10.88 -1.45
N ASN A 258 -0.40 -11.24 -1.70
CA ASN A 258 0.64 -10.37 -2.22
C ASN A 258 0.73 -10.41 -3.75
N ILE A 259 -0.11 -11.20 -4.41
CA ILE A 259 -0.14 -11.32 -5.87
C ILE A 259 -1.15 -10.36 -6.45
N PHE A 260 -0.79 -9.69 -7.53
CA PHE A 260 -1.69 -8.84 -8.28
C PHE A 260 -1.60 -9.22 -9.75
N VAL A 261 -2.71 -9.66 -10.35
CA VAL A 261 -2.75 -9.99 -11.78
C VAL A 261 -2.73 -8.69 -12.57
N ILE A 262 -1.82 -8.57 -13.53
CA ILE A 262 -1.64 -7.33 -14.32
C ILE A 262 -2.04 -7.50 -15.78
N GLY A 263 -2.34 -8.71 -16.24
CA GLY A 263 -2.73 -8.97 -17.62
C GLY A 263 -2.96 -10.45 -17.88
N GLU A 264 -3.40 -10.74 -19.10
CA GLU A 264 -3.71 -12.09 -19.57
C GLU A 264 -2.50 -12.69 -20.30
N GLY A 265 -2.19 -13.94 -19.97
CA GLY A 265 -1.00 -14.62 -20.48
C GLY A 265 0.29 -13.82 -20.21
N ASN A 266 1.07 -13.59 -21.26
CA ASN A 266 2.33 -12.82 -21.19
C ASN A 266 2.15 -11.31 -21.46
N LYS A 267 0.94 -10.83 -21.79
CA LYS A 267 0.72 -9.44 -22.19
C LYS A 267 0.20 -8.63 -21.00
N PRO A 268 1.01 -7.76 -20.38
CA PRO A 268 0.52 -6.89 -19.31
C PRO A 268 -0.43 -5.83 -19.88
N TRP A 269 -1.50 -5.53 -19.16
CA TRP A 269 -2.42 -4.43 -19.48
C TRP A 269 -1.87 -3.05 -19.07
N VAL A 270 -0.74 -3.03 -18.38
CA VAL A 270 -0.09 -1.84 -17.83
C VAL A 270 1.35 -1.81 -18.25
N SER A 271 1.86 -0.61 -18.58
CA SER A 271 3.27 -0.38 -18.83
C SER A 271 4.10 -0.67 -17.56
N LEU A 272 5.11 -1.52 -17.73
CA LEU A 272 5.99 -1.95 -16.64
C LEU A 272 7.17 -0.99 -16.47
N PRO A 273 7.65 -0.77 -15.23
CA PRO A 273 8.80 0.08 -14.98
C PRO A 273 10.10 -0.52 -15.52
N LYS A 274 11.16 0.29 -15.55
CA LYS A 274 12.50 -0.11 -16.03
C LYS A 274 12.92 -1.44 -15.42
N GLY A 275 13.31 -2.39 -16.28
CA GLY A 275 13.68 -3.75 -15.87
C GLY A 275 12.53 -4.75 -15.85
N LYS A 276 11.30 -4.35 -16.25
CA LYS A 276 10.13 -5.24 -16.45
C LYS A 276 9.80 -6.16 -15.26
N GLY A 277 10.19 -5.77 -14.05
CA GLY A 277 9.98 -6.59 -12.85
C GLY A 277 11.00 -7.73 -12.65
N ILE A 278 12.09 -7.77 -13.40
CA ILE A 278 13.12 -8.81 -13.30
C ILE A 278 14.09 -8.47 -12.18
N LYS A 279 14.27 -9.40 -11.23
CA LYS A 279 15.28 -9.27 -10.17
C LYS A 279 16.59 -9.92 -10.54
N LEU A 280 17.55 -9.07 -10.89
CA LEU A 280 18.95 -9.46 -11.06
C LEU A 280 19.58 -9.85 -9.71
N THR A 281 20.57 -10.73 -9.77
CA THR A 281 21.38 -11.07 -8.60
C THR A 281 22.32 -9.91 -8.25
N ILE A 282 22.89 -9.92 -7.05
CA ILE A 282 23.80 -8.85 -6.59
C ILE A 282 25.02 -8.73 -7.52
N SER A 283 25.55 -9.87 -7.98
CA SER A 283 26.68 -9.91 -8.92
C SER A 283 26.28 -9.34 -10.29
N GLU A 284 25.12 -9.73 -10.82
CA GLU A 284 24.60 -9.19 -12.08
C GLU A 284 24.36 -7.68 -12.02
N GLU A 285 23.75 -7.17 -10.94
CA GLU A 285 23.58 -5.73 -10.75
C GLU A 285 24.93 -4.98 -10.71
N ARG A 286 25.93 -5.56 -10.04
CA ARG A 286 27.28 -4.98 -9.96
C ARG A 286 27.93 -4.91 -11.33
N ASP A 287 27.83 -5.97 -12.12
CA ASP A 287 28.49 -6.06 -13.41
C ASP A 287 27.81 -5.14 -14.44
N VAL A 288 26.47 -5.05 -14.42
CA VAL A 288 25.71 -4.05 -15.20
C VAL A 288 26.11 -2.64 -14.82
N ARG A 289 26.27 -2.34 -13.52
CA ARG A 289 26.69 -1.01 -13.04
C ARG A 289 28.11 -0.66 -13.47
N ARG A 290 29.04 -1.62 -13.45
CA ARG A 290 30.41 -1.43 -13.94
C ARG A 290 30.44 -1.16 -15.44
N LYS A 291 29.66 -1.92 -16.22
CA LYS A 291 29.52 -1.71 -17.67
C LYS A 291 28.96 -0.32 -17.98
N GLN A 292 27.94 0.14 -17.26
CA GLN A 292 27.39 1.49 -17.43
C GLN A 292 28.43 2.57 -17.14
N ARG A 293 29.14 2.47 -16.01
CA ARG A 293 30.21 3.43 -15.67
C ARG A 293 31.36 3.45 -16.68
N ALA A 294 31.68 2.31 -17.27
CA ALA A 294 32.72 2.22 -18.29
C ALA A 294 32.26 2.75 -19.66
N ALA A 295 30.95 2.86 -19.90
CA ALA A 295 30.39 3.44 -21.11
C ALA A 295 30.14 4.95 -21.00
N ASP A 296 29.96 5.45 -19.76
CA ASP A 296 29.80 6.88 -19.48
C ASP A 296 31.15 7.63 -19.41
N ASN A 297 32.26 6.89 -19.28
CA ASN A 297 33.65 7.38 -19.30
C ASN A 297 34.26 7.23 -20.69
#